data_AF-A0ABD2UZV7-F1
#
_entry.id   AF-A0ABD2UZV7-F1
#
_cell.length_a   1.000
_cell.length_b   1.000
_cell.length_c   1.000
_cell.angle_alpha   90.00
_cell.angle_beta   90.00
_cell.angle_gamma   90.00
#
_symmetry.space_group_name_H-M   'P 1'
#
loop_
_entity.id
_entity.type
_entity.pdbx_description
1 polymer ?
#
loop_
_entity_poly.entity_id
_entity_poly.type
_entity_poly.pdbx_seq_one_letter_code
_entity_poly.pdbx_strand_id
1 'polypeptide(L)'
;MVMEEGCQTPRSPEAKVGMQVEDLWDIQEPQLSPTEKLNACFENIPVSDFPPAPSDQVIEINSDATLAEAVKLLSQHKILSAPVVDVDAPEDATWIDRYIGIVEFAGIVVWILHQSEKMEGTSAFDSVMNAADDTLSPALAAAVNGVSSPRFRSLHPESPTATSGKFFETLTSSDLYKNTKVHSAGLHFWLCRNQIPF
;
A
#
# COMPACT_ATOMS: atom_id res chain seq x y z
N MET A 1 -25.89 38.44 -36.99
CA MET A 1 -25.54 37.01 -37.03
C MET A 1 -24.16 36.89 -36.42
N VAL A 2 -24.09 36.59 -35.12
CA VAL A 2 -22.87 36.16 -34.45
C VAL A 2 -23.34 35.01 -33.57
N MET A 3 -22.96 33.80 -33.94
CA MET A 3 -23.15 32.62 -33.12
C MET A 3 -22.12 32.73 -32.00
N GLU A 4 -22.56 33.05 -30.79
CA GLU A 4 -21.76 32.77 -29.60
C GLU A 4 -21.72 31.26 -29.47
N GLU A 5 -20.62 30.65 -29.93
CA GLU A 5 -20.25 29.30 -29.50
C GLU A 5 -20.05 29.35 -28.00
N GLY A 6 -20.98 28.75 -27.26
CA GLY A 6 -20.89 28.59 -25.83
C GLY A 6 -19.72 27.67 -25.50
N CYS A 7 -18.53 28.25 -25.34
CA CYS A 7 -17.41 27.58 -24.68
C CYS A 7 -17.83 27.36 -23.23
N GLN A 8 -18.41 26.19 -22.95
CA GLN A 8 -18.81 25.80 -21.61
C GLN A 8 -17.55 25.65 -20.78
N THR A 9 -17.20 26.69 -20.02
CA THR A 9 -16.10 26.62 -19.07
C THR A 9 -16.33 25.43 -18.12
N PRO A 10 -15.35 24.52 -17.96
CA PRO A 10 -15.51 23.33 -17.12
C PRO A 10 -15.92 23.73 -15.71
N ARG A 11 -16.94 23.03 -15.17
CA ARG A 11 -17.52 23.33 -13.86
C ARG A 11 -16.59 22.97 -12.70
N SER A 12 -15.57 22.14 -12.95
CA SER A 12 -14.50 21.79 -12.01
C SER A 12 -13.22 21.40 -12.77
N PRO A 13 -12.05 21.36 -12.11
CA PRO A 13 -10.78 20.92 -12.70
C PRO A 13 -10.86 19.50 -13.30
N GLU A 14 -11.58 18.58 -12.65
CA GLU A 14 -11.77 17.20 -13.10
C GLU A 14 -12.61 17.14 -14.38
N ALA A 15 -13.60 18.02 -14.51
CA ALA A 15 -14.46 18.09 -15.69
C ALA A 15 -13.70 18.50 -16.95
N LYS A 16 -12.54 19.19 -16.80
CA LYS A 16 -11.71 19.61 -17.93
C LYS A 16 -11.12 18.42 -18.69
N VAL A 17 -10.61 17.42 -17.98
CA VAL A 17 -10.06 16.20 -18.61
C VAL A 17 -11.18 15.42 -19.30
N GLY A 18 -12.36 15.31 -18.68
CA GLY A 18 -13.52 14.67 -19.29
C GLY A 18 -13.91 15.31 -20.62
N MET A 19 -13.97 16.64 -20.67
CA MET A 19 -14.24 17.39 -21.90
C MET A 19 -13.15 17.17 -22.97
N GLN A 20 -11.86 17.18 -22.58
CA GLN A 20 -10.77 16.88 -23.52
C GLN A 20 -10.90 15.48 -24.13
N VAL A 21 -11.29 14.48 -23.33
CA VAL A 21 -11.55 13.12 -23.83
C VAL A 21 -12.72 13.10 -24.81
N GLU A 22 -13.81 13.82 -24.53
CA GLU A 22 -14.96 13.92 -25.44
C GLU A 22 -14.58 14.58 -26.78
N ASP A 23 -13.82 15.68 -26.74
CA ASP A 23 -13.34 16.37 -27.95
C ASP A 23 -12.44 15.44 -28.81
N LEU A 24 -11.55 14.68 -28.17
CA LEU A 24 -10.68 13.70 -28.84
C LEU A 24 -11.47 12.49 -29.36
N TRP A 25 -12.51 12.09 -28.65
CA TRP A 25 -13.37 10.99 -29.05
C TRP A 25 -14.07 11.29 -30.38
N ASP A 26 -14.55 12.52 -30.59
CA ASP A 26 -15.28 12.87 -31.81
C ASP A 26 -14.42 12.89 -33.07
N ILE A 27 -13.11 13.14 -32.93
CA ILE A 27 -12.17 13.18 -34.07
C ILE A 27 -11.54 11.82 -34.40
N GLN A 28 -11.63 10.82 -33.51
CA GLN A 28 -10.98 9.54 -33.72
C GLN A 28 -11.65 8.71 -34.83
N GLU A 29 -10.84 8.08 -35.67
CA GLU A 29 -11.30 7.33 -36.84
C GLU A 29 -12.31 6.21 -36.49
N PRO A 30 -13.34 5.97 -37.34
CA PRO A 30 -14.40 4.99 -37.07
C PRO A 30 -13.96 3.52 -36.99
N GLN A 31 -12.72 3.21 -37.37
CA GLN A 31 -12.24 1.83 -37.52
C GLN A 31 -11.69 1.21 -36.23
N LEU A 32 -11.55 2.00 -35.16
CA LEU A 32 -11.10 1.50 -33.87
C LEU A 32 -12.27 0.93 -33.07
N SER A 33 -12.02 -0.14 -32.31
CA SER A 33 -12.97 -0.57 -31.28
C SER A 33 -13.13 0.51 -30.20
N PRO A 34 -14.23 0.52 -29.43
CA PRO A 34 -14.44 1.51 -28.37
C PRO A 34 -13.29 1.60 -27.37
N THR A 35 -12.66 0.47 -27.01
CA THR A 35 -11.52 0.44 -26.08
C THR A 35 -10.27 1.06 -26.70
N GLU A 36 -9.95 0.72 -27.95
CA GLU A 36 -8.80 1.29 -28.66
C GLU A 36 -8.97 2.80 -28.87
N LYS A 37 -10.20 3.21 -29.16
CA LYS A 37 -10.57 4.62 -29.26
C LYS A 37 -10.35 5.37 -27.94
N LEU A 38 -10.72 4.78 -26.80
CA LEU A 38 -10.49 5.38 -25.47
C LEU A 38 -9.01 5.49 -25.15
N ASN A 39 -8.24 4.42 -25.42
CA ASN A 39 -6.80 4.43 -25.19
C ASN A 39 -6.10 5.51 -26.02
N ALA A 40 -6.44 5.65 -27.30
CA ALA A 40 -5.90 6.69 -28.18
C ALA A 40 -6.23 8.12 -27.68
N CYS A 41 -7.39 8.32 -27.05
CA CYS A 41 -7.71 9.61 -26.43
C CYS A 41 -6.75 9.90 -25.26
N PHE A 42 -6.56 8.94 -24.35
CA PHE A 42 -5.67 9.10 -23.20
C PHE A 42 -4.18 9.16 -23.57
N GLU A 43 -3.75 8.57 -24.68
CA GLU A 43 -2.37 8.73 -25.20
C GLU A 43 -2.02 10.19 -25.51
N ASN A 44 -3.03 11.01 -25.82
CA ASN A 44 -2.85 12.44 -26.14
C ASN A 44 -3.05 13.36 -24.92
N ILE A 45 -3.42 12.82 -23.75
CA ILE A 45 -3.63 13.59 -22.52
C ILE A 45 -2.47 13.31 -21.56
N PRO A 46 -1.58 14.29 -21.31
CA PRO A 46 -0.49 14.08 -20.37
C PRO A 46 -1.02 14.00 -18.93
N VAL A 47 -0.30 13.28 -18.07
CA VAL A 47 -0.67 13.15 -16.64
C VAL A 47 -0.74 14.51 -15.94
N SER A 48 -0.01 15.52 -16.41
CA SER A 48 -0.05 16.90 -15.89
C SER A 48 -1.38 17.62 -16.10
N ASP A 49 -2.23 17.14 -17.01
CA ASP A 49 -3.57 17.73 -17.24
C ASP A 49 -4.57 17.29 -16.17
N PHE A 50 -4.25 16.22 -15.43
CA PHE A 50 -5.05 15.79 -14.29
C PHE A 50 -4.89 16.80 -13.14
N PRO A 51 -5.97 17.05 -12.38
CA PRO A 51 -5.91 17.98 -11.27
C PRO A 51 -4.84 17.53 -10.26
N PRO A 52 -3.92 18.43 -9.88
CA PRO A 52 -2.91 18.10 -8.89
C PRO A 52 -3.59 17.79 -7.56
N ALA A 53 -2.99 16.86 -6.80
CA ALA A 53 -3.39 16.67 -5.42
C ALA A 53 -3.27 18.01 -4.65
N PRO A 54 -4.17 18.29 -3.70
CA PRO A 54 -4.00 19.41 -2.78
C PRO A 54 -2.59 19.38 -2.18
N SER A 55 -1.88 20.51 -2.21
CA SER A 55 -0.45 20.59 -1.85
C SER A 55 -0.14 20.21 -0.39
N ASP A 56 -1.17 20.10 0.45
CA ASP A 56 -1.14 19.69 1.86
C ASP A 56 -1.39 18.19 2.08
N GLN A 57 -1.58 17.40 1.01
CA GLN A 57 -2.07 16.02 1.13
C GLN A 57 -1.04 14.92 0.78
N VAL A 58 0.13 15.26 0.24
CA VAL A 58 1.14 14.23 -0.07
C VAL A 58 1.85 13.83 1.22
N ILE A 59 1.55 12.63 1.70
CA ILE A 59 2.19 12.03 2.87
C ILE A 59 3.37 11.20 2.40
N GLU A 60 4.55 11.56 2.87
CA GLU A 60 5.80 10.88 2.58
C GLU A 60 6.23 10.07 3.81
N ILE A 61 6.92 8.96 3.57
CA ILE A 61 7.53 8.14 4.62
C ILE A 61 9.03 8.20 4.43
N ASN A 62 9.80 8.40 5.51
CA ASN A 62 11.26 8.36 5.41
C ASN A 62 11.75 6.92 5.29
N SER A 63 12.84 6.70 4.54
CA SER A 63 13.42 5.38 4.33
C SER A 63 13.83 4.71 5.66
N ASP A 64 14.25 5.49 6.64
CA ASP A 64 14.68 5.05 7.96
C ASP A 64 13.54 4.85 8.98
N ALA A 65 12.31 5.22 8.61
CA ALA A 65 11.12 4.97 9.42
C ALA A 65 10.93 3.46 9.65
N THR A 66 10.36 3.12 10.79
CA THR A 66 10.00 1.74 11.12
C THR A 66 8.70 1.32 10.44
N LEU A 67 8.47 0.00 10.29
CA LEU A 67 7.18 -0.51 9.78
C LEU A 67 6.00 -0.07 10.65
N ALA A 68 6.20 -0.02 11.97
CA ALA A 68 5.19 0.45 12.90
C ALA A 68 4.83 1.93 12.66
N GLU A 69 5.82 2.79 12.43
CA GLU A 69 5.61 4.20 12.07
C GLU A 69 4.94 4.35 10.71
N ALA A 70 5.36 3.57 9.72
CA ALA A 70 4.74 3.55 8.39
C ALA A 70 3.25 3.17 8.46
N VAL A 71 2.90 2.06 9.12
CA VAL A 71 1.50 1.65 9.30
C VAL A 71 0.70 2.69 10.07
N LYS A 72 1.29 3.30 11.10
CA LYS A 72 0.65 4.38 11.85
C LYS A 72 0.35 5.59 10.96
N LEU A 73 1.31 6.05 10.16
CA LEU A 73 1.13 7.16 9.22
C LEU A 73 0.03 6.85 8.21
N LEU A 74 0.10 5.70 7.54
CA LEU A 74 -0.90 5.28 6.56
C LEU A 74 -2.31 5.25 7.17
N SER A 75 -2.45 4.69 8.38
CA SER A 75 -3.72 4.61 9.11
C SER A 75 -4.26 5.98 9.54
N GLN A 76 -3.40 6.84 10.09
CA GLN A 76 -3.78 8.19 10.53
C GLN A 76 -4.29 9.04 9.36
N HIS A 77 -3.67 8.91 8.19
CA HIS A 77 -4.04 9.64 6.98
C HIS A 77 -5.08 8.91 6.12
N LYS A 78 -5.52 7.71 6.52
CA LYS A 78 -6.50 6.87 5.81
C LYS A 78 -6.12 6.58 4.36
N ILE A 79 -4.83 6.35 4.12
CA ILE A 79 -4.25 6.01 2.82
C ILE A 79 -3.67 4.60 2.86
N LEU A 80 -3.60 3.95 1.69
CA LEU A 80 -3.12 2.56 1.58
C LEU A 80 -1.65 2.46 1.17
N SER A 81 -1.09 3.56 0.68
CA SER A 81 0.28 3.64 0.21
C SER A 81 0.83 5.05 0.33
N ALA A 82 2.16 5.17 0.36
CA ALA A 82 2.87 6.44 0.37
C ALA A 82 4.26 6.29 -0.26
N PRO A 83 4.75 7.33 -0.97
CA PRO A 83 6.12 7.35 -1.47
C PRO A 83 7.12 7.33 -0.31
N VAL A 84 8.28 6.72 -0.55
CA VAL A 84 9.35 6.67 0.43
C VAL A 84 10.52 7.53 -0.02
N VAL A 85 10.89 8.47 0.84
CA VAL A 85 11.99 9.41 0.65
C VAL A 85 13.28 8.80 1.18
N ASP A 86 14.34 8.87 0.39
CA ASP A 86 15.68 8.54 0.85
C ASP A 86 16.23 9.63 1.76
N VAL A 87 16.47 9.29 3.03
CA VAL A 87 17.05 10.23 4.01
C VAL A 87 18.51 10.55 3.72
N ASP A 88 19.20 9.72 2.93
CA ASP A 88 20.59 9.93 2.55
C ASP A 88 20.72 10.80 1.27
N ALA A 89 19.60 11.09 0.59
CA ALA A 89 19.59 11.94 -0.59
C ALA A 89 19.79 13.43 -0.24
N PRO A 90 20.49 14.22 -1.08
CA PRO A 90 20.59 15.67 -0.92
C PRO A 90 19.23 16.38 -0.88
N GLU A 91 19.12 17.51 -0.18
CA GLU A 91 17.88 18.30 -0.13
C GLU A 91 17.42 18.80 -1.52
N ASP A 92 18.37 19.08 -2.41
CA ASP A 92 18.15 19.50 -3.79
C ASP A 92 18.09 18.33 -4.80
N ALA A 93 18.05 17.09 -4.30
CA ALA A 93 17.91 15.90 -5.13
C ALA A 93 16.67 15.99 -6.03
N THR A 94 16.86 15.59 -7.29
CA THR A 94 15.75 15.46 -8.22
C THR A 94 14.82 14.34 -7.75
N TRP A 95 13.56 14.34 -8.22
CA TRP A 95 12.56 13.37 -7.75
C TRP A 95 13.02 11.90 -7.90
N ILE A 96 13.82 11.58 -8.93
CA ILE A 96 14.28 10.22 -9.19
C ILE A 96 15.28 9.72 -8.14
N ASP A 97 16.07 10.63 -7.58
CA ASP A 97 17.06 10.33 -6.55
C ASP A 97 16.45 10.46 -5.14
N ARG A 98 15.42 11.31 -4.99
CA ARG A 98 14.72 11.54 -3.73
C ARG A 98 13.84 10.36 -3.32
N TYR A 99 13.13 9.73 -4.25
CA TYR A 99 12.15 8.68 -3.93
C TYR A 99 12.66 7.30 -4.34
N ILE A 100 12.80 6.41 -3.37
CA ILE A 100 13.32 5.04 -3.58
C ILE A 100 12.24 4.01 -3.86
N GLY A 101 10.97 4.40 -3.77
CA GLY A 101 9.82 3.56 -4.08
C GLY A 101 8.56 4.00 -3.35
N ILE A 102 7.61 3.07 -3.20
CA ILE A 102 6.36 3.27 -2.46
C ILE A 102 6.23 2.14 -1.45
N VAL A 103 5.74 2.45 -0.25
CA VAL A 103 5.29 1.44 0.71
C VAL A 103 3.79 1.31 0.63
N GLU A 104 3.30 0.07 0.58
CA GLU A 104 1.88 -0.26 0.48
C GLU A 104 1.47 -1.20 1.61
N PHE A 105 0.25 -1.05 2.12
CA PHE A 105 -0.27 -1.91 3.18
C PHE A 105 -0.25 -3.39 2.77
N ALA A 106 -0.60 -3.69 1.51
CA ALA A 106 -0.51 -5.04 0.95
C ALA A 106 0.94 -5.58 0.97
N GLY A 107 1.93 -4.74 0.63
CA GLY A 107 3.34 -5.10 0.68
C GLY A 107 3.80 -5.44 2.10
N ILE A 108 3.37 -4.67 3.10
CA ILE A 108 3.66 -4.92 4.51
C ILE A 108 3.06 -6.26 4.95
N VAL A 109 1.80 -6.54 4.59
CA VAL A 109 1.14 -7.82 4.91
C VAL A 109 1.88 -9.00 4.28
N VAL A 110 2.27 -8.89 3.00
CA VAL A 110 3.05 -9.93 2.32
C VAL A 110 4.42 -10.12 2.99
N TRP A 111 5.09 -9.03 3.38
CA TRP A 111 6.35 -9.13 4.10
C TRP A 111 6.18 -9.85 5.45
N ILE A 112 5.11 -9.54 6.20
CA ILE A 112 4.78 -10.20 7.48
C ILE A 112 4.60 -11.71 7.28
N LEU A 113 3.84 -12.11 6.25
CA LEU A 113 3.63 -13.52 5.90
C LEU A 113 4.95 -14.20 5.50
N HIS A 114 5.81 -13.52 4.75
CA HIS A 114 7.13 -14.06 4.40
C HIS A 114 8.03 -14.26 5.63
N GLN A 115 7.94 -13.39 6.63
CA GLN A 115 8.69 -13.57 7.87
C GLN A 115 8.19 -14.79 8.68
N SER A 116 6.89 -15.14 8.62
CA SER A 116 6.40 -16.31 9.36
C SER A 116 6.98 -17.61 8.83
N GLU A 117 7.05 -17.77 7.51
CA GLU A 117 7.63 -18.97 6.88
C GLU A 117 9.10 -19.17 7.26
N LYS A 118 9.87 -18.07 7.38
CA LYS A 118 11.27 -18.12 7.82
C LYS A 118 11.41 -18.48 9.29
N MET A 119 10.46 -18.07 10.12
CA MET A 119 10.50 -18.29 11.56
C MET A 119 10.11 -19.72 11.95
N GLU A 120 9.33 -20.43 11.13
CA GLU A 120 9.03 -21.87 11.32
C GLU A 120 10.27 -22.78 11.13
N GLY A 121 11.29 -22.32 10.40
CA GLY A 121 12.55 -23.05 10.19
C GLY A 121 13.58 -22.92 11.31
N THR A 122 13.34 -22.05 12.30
CA THR A 122 14.26 -21.81 13.43
C THR A 122 13.46 -21.87 14.72
N SER A 123 13.88 -22.64 15.73
CA SER A 123 13.21 -22.86 17.02
C SER A 123 12.96 -21.60 17.89
N ALA A 124 13.08 -20.40 17.33
CA ALA A 124 12.72 -19.12 17.93
C ALA A 124 11.19 -18.92 18.05
N PHE A 125 10.38 -19.62 17.26
CA PHE A 125 8.91 -19.53 17.34
C PHE A 125 8.36 -19.98 18.71
N ASP A 126 8.96 -21.02 19.31
CA ASP A 126 8.60 -21.49 20.66
C ASP A 126 8.88 -20.43 21.72
N SER A 127 9.98 -19.67 21.58
CA SER A 127 10.37 -18.66 22.58
C SER A 127 9.45 -17.44 22.58
N VAL A 128 8.96 -17.02 21.41
CA VAL A 128 8.05 -15.87 21.28
C VAL A 128 6.62 -16.24 21.70
N MET A 129 6.16 -17.46 21.42
CA MET A 129 4.85 -17.95 21.90
C MET A 129 4.83 -18.19 23.41
N ASN A 130 5.92 -18.68 24.00
CA ASN A 130 6.03 -18.88 25.46
C ASN A 130 6.04 -17.56 26.26
N ALA A 131 6.50 -16.45 25.67
CA ALA A 131 6.49 -15.14 26.32
C ALA A 131 5.09 -14.46 26.34
N ALA A 132 4.17 -14.89 25.48
CA ALA A 132 2.85 -14.27 25.31
C ALA A 132 1.76 -14.86 26.25
N ASP A 133 2.10 -15.86 27.06
CA ASP A 133 1.18 -16.51 28.02
C ASP A 133 1.02 -15.70 29.33
N ASP A 134 2.04 -14.91 29.72
CA ASP A 134 2.06 -14.20 31.00
C ASP A 134 1.40 -12.80 30.99
N THR A 135 0.85 -12.33 29.86
CA THR A 135 0.35 -10.94 29.73
C THR A 135 -1.04 -10.84 29.09
N LEU A 136 -2.07 -11.43 29.71
CA LEU A 136 -3.47 -11.23 29.30
C LEU A 136 -4.29 -10.49 30.37
N SER A 137 -4.83 -9.33 30.00
CA SER A 137 -5.73 -8.54 30.86
C SER A 137 -7.09 -9.23 31.01
N PRO A 138 -7.76 -9.18 32.20
CA PRO A 138 -8.99 -9.93 32.47
C PRO A 138 -10.15 -9.67 31.49
N ALA A 139 -10.19 -8.49 30.87
CA ALA A 139 -11.20 -8.13 29.88
C ALA A 139 -11.08 -8.91 28.56
N LEU A 140 -9.87 -9.29 28.16
CA LEU A 140 -9.62 -10.03 26.92
C LEU A 140 -9.88 -11.54 27.10
N ALA A 141 -9.63 -12.08 28.30
CA ALA A 141 -9.96 -13.46 28.65
C ALA A 141 -11.48 -13.76 28.56
N ALA A 142 -12.32 -12.76 28.85
CA ALA A 142 -13.77 -12.90 28.76
C ALA A 142 -14.28 -12.97 27.30
N ALA A 143 -13.61 -12.31 26.36
CA ALA A 143 -13.99 -12.31 24.94
C ALA A 143 -13.63 -13.62 24.23
N VAL A 144 -12.52 -14.26 24.62
CA VAL A 144 -12.05 -15.53 24.03
C VAL A 144 -12.90 -16.73 24.46
N ASN A 145 -13.48 -16.72 25.66
CA ASN A 145 -14.35 -17.80 26.15
C ASN A 145 -15.71 -17.90 25.42
N GLY A 146 -16.08 -16.91 24.59
CA GLY A 146 -17.35 -16.89 23.87
C GLY A 146 -17.36 -17.71 22.56
N VAL A 147 -16.20 -18.08 22.00
CA VAL A 147 -16.10 -18.75 20.68
C VAL A 147 -15.10 -19.92 20.70
N SER A 148 -15.17 -20.79 21.70
CA SER A 148 -14.46 -22.08 21.67
C SER A 148 -15.44 -23.22 21.41
N SER A 149 -15.50 -23.68 20.16
CA SER A 149 -16.15 -24.93 19.78
C SER A 149 -15.21 -26.10 20.17
N PRO A 150 -15.62 -27.07 20.99
CA PRO A 150 -14.70 -27.99 21.67
C PRO A 150 -14.26 -29.20 20.83
N ARG A 151 -14.19 -29.08 19.51
CA ARG A 151 -13.84 -30.21 18.63
C ARG A 151 -12.80 -29.85 17.58
N PHE A 152 -11.56 -29.66 18.00
CA PHE A 152 -10.39 -30.22 17.29
C PHE A 152 -9.10 -30.00 18.10
N ARG A 153 -8.78 -30.93 18.99
CA ARG A 153 -7.41 -31.11 19.45
C ARG A 153 -6.78 -32.13 18.52
N SER A 154 -6.11 -31.66 17.46
CA SER A 154 -5.29 -32.52 16.60
C SER A 154 -3.82 -32.20 16.85
N LEU A 155 -3.12 -33.17 17.41
CA LEU A 155 -1.67 -33.24 17.51
C LEU A 155 -1.16 -33.75 16.15
N HIS A 156 -0.82 -32.86 15.22
CA HIS A 156 -0.11 -33.24 13.99
C HIS A 156 0.71 -32.04 13.47
N PRO A 157 2.01 -32.20 13.09
CA PRO A 157 2.88 -31.09 12.68
C PRO A 157 2.53 -30.45 11.32
N GLU A 158 1.53 -30.97 10.61
CA GLU A 158 1.19 -30.59 9.23
C GLU A 158 -0.27 -30.12 9.13
N SER A 159 -0.70 -29.21 10.02
CA SER A 159 -2.04 -28.62 9.97
C SER A 159 -1.98 -27.13 9.68
N PRO A 160 -2.67 -26.63 8.62
CA PRO A 160 -2.79 -25.18 8.35
C PRO A 160 -3.62 -24.43 9.41
N THR A 161 -4.01 -25.12 10.49
CA THR A 161 -4.70 -24.55 11.65
C THR A 161 -3.72 -24.04 12.73
N ALA A 162 -2.40 -24.23 12.57
CA ALA A 162 -1.39 -23.81 13.57
C ALA A 162 -1.13 -22.28 13.58
N THR A 163 -1.59 -21.54 12.57
CA THR A 163 -1.57 -20.05 12.59
C THR A 163 -2.79 -19.54 13.36
N SER A 164 -2.91 -19.94 14.63
CA SER A 164 -4.11 -19.66 15.44
C SER A 164 -4.05 -18.25 16.02
N GLY A 165 -4.89 -17.36 15.51
CA GLY A 165 -5.52 -16.19 16.16
C GLY A 165 -4.63 -15.03 16.65
N LYS A 166 -3.46 -15.30 17.24
CA LYS A 166 -2.61 -14.33 17.94
C LYS A 166 -1.35 -13.95 17.16
N PHE A 167 -1.09 -14.57 16.01
CA PHE A 167 0.13 -14.36 15.23
C PHE A 167 0.37 -12.89 14.87
N PHE A 168 -0.62 -12.21 14.28
CA PHE A 168 -0.47 -10.80 13.90
C PHE A 168 -0.30 -9.90 15.12
N GLU A 169 -0.95 -10.20 16.25
CA GLU A 169 -0.79 -9.46 17.51
C GLU A 169 0.62 -9.63 18.07
N THR A 170 1.12 -10.87 18.13
CA THR A 170 2.48 -11.20 18.58
C THR A 170 3.53 -10.57 17.68
N LEU A 171 3.36 -10.64 16.36
CA LEU A 171 4.32 -10.08 15.40
C LEU A 171 4.30 -8.56 15.42
N THR A 172 3.14 -7.92 15.42
CA THR A 172 3.06 -6.44 15.52
C THR A 172 3.54 -5.93 16.88
N SER A 173 3.53 -6.78 17.92
CA SER A 173 4.12 -6.49 19.23
C SER A 173 5.62 -6.78 19.32
N SER A 174 6.19 -7.52 18.37
CA SER A 174 7.59 -7.94 18.38
C SER A 174 8.56 -6.81 18.06
N ASP A 175 9.80 -6.96 18.54
CA ASP A 175 10.91 -6.06 18.18
C ASP A 175 11.24 -6.11 16.69
N LEU A 176 10.97 -7.25 16.03
CA LEU A 176 11.16 -7.38 14.58
C LEU A 176 10.29 -6.37 13.84
N TYR A 177 8.98 -6.35 14.09
CA TYR A 177 8.08 -5.39 13.43
C TYR A 177 8.36 -3.94 13.84
N LYS A 178 8.63 -3.71 15.14
CA LYS A 178 8.85 -2.36 15.68
C LYS A 178 10.15 -1.73 15.21
N ASN A 179 11.19 -2.52 14.97
CA ASN A 179 12.53 -2.01 14.64
C ASN A 179 12.93 -2.22 13.18
N THR A 180 12.17 -3.01 12.41
CA THR A 180 12.42 -3.13 10.97
C THR A 180 12.16 -1.80 10.29
N LYS A 181 13.18 -1.27 9.63
CA LYS A 181 13.09 -0.07 8.81
C LYS A 181 12.49 -0.38 7.44
N VAL A 182 11.78 0.58 6.85
CA VAL A 182 11.14 0.42 5.53
C VAL A 182 12.18 0.05 4.46
N HIS A 183 13.36 0.69 4.48
CA HIS A 183 14.44 0.35 3.54
C HIS A 183 14.98 -1.08 3.70
N SER A 184 15.00 -1.60 4.94
CA SER A 184 15.51 -2.95 5.24
C SER A 184 14.51 -4.05 4.91
N ALA A 185 13.22 -3.74 4.93
CA ALA A 185 12.16 -4.70 4.62
C ALA A 185 12.08 -5.04 3.12
N GLY A 186 12.83 -4.32 2.27
CA GLY A 186 12.73 -4.47 0.82
C GLY A 186 11.36 -4.04 0.27
N LEU A 187 10.59 -3.28 1.05
CA LEU A 187 9.24 -2.84 0.68
C LEU A 187 9.23 -1.81 -0.45
N HIS A 188 10.35 -1.13 -0.71
CA HIS A 188 10.54 -0.27 -1.88
C HIS A 188 10.44 -1.02 -3.22
N PHE A 189 10.62 -2.35 -3.22
CA PHE A 189 10.83 -3.11 -4.44
C PHE A 189 9.57 -3.64 -5.12
N TRP A 190 8.37 -3.32 -4.62
CA TRP A 190 7.14 -3.85 -5.25
C TRP A 190 6.71 -3.11 -6.52
N LEU A 191 7.06 -1.84 -6.71
CA LEU A 191 6.74 -1.12 -7.96
C LEU A 191 7.91 -1.06 -8.96
N CYS A 192 9.16 -1.04 -8.52
CA CYS A 192 10.30 -0.86 -9.44
C CYS A 192 10.86 -2.16 -10.07
N ARG A 193 10.43 -3.36 -9.64
CA ARG A 193 10.94 -4.61 -10.26
C ARG A 193 10.26 -4.97 -11.58
N ASN A 194 9.22 -4.23 -11.98
CA ASN A 194 8.63 -4.30 -13.32
C ASN A 194 8.81 -2.97 -14.06
N GLN A 195 10.03 -2.39 -14.00
CA GLN A 195 10.40 -1.26 -14.84
C GLN A 195 10.24 -1.68 -16.31
N ILE A 196 9.15 -1.17 -16.89
CA ILE A 196 8.94 -0.87 -18.29
C ILE A 196 10.29 -0.44 -18.89
N PRO A 197 10.81 -1.17 -19.90
CA PRO A 197 11.95 -0.65 -20.64
C PRO A 197 11.48 0.62 -21.35
N PHE A 198 12.08 1.75 -21.00
CA PHE A 198 12.14 2.90 -21.92
C PHE A 198 13.24 2.63 -22.94
#